data_AF-A0A9P7SCK3-F1
#
_entry.id   AF-A0A9P7SCK3-F1
#
_cell.length_a   1.000
_cell.length_b   1.000
_cell.length_c   1.000
_cell.angle_alpha   90.00
_cell.angle_beta   90.00
_cell.angle_gamma   90.00
#
_symmetry.space_group_name_H-M   'P 1'
#
loop_
_entity.id
_entity.type
_entity.pdbx_description
1 polymer ?
#
loop_
_entity_poly.entity_id
_entity_poly.type
_entity_poly.pdbx_seq_one_letter_code
_entity_poly.pdbx_strand_id
1 'polypeptide(L)'
;MKKKTEKQRPNQKKKTQNAEFLNTLAQPPSYITVSNLDQAYKELQQHQAQLRTFVENGGRYLGFCLGAFLAGSTPGFRLLPPGANATPERKAQDAQVTGQEDTMIQVDWTFRSSSRGTSNSQTGGAGETAARRWLYFQDGAVITGLPRDDGNTTVLGRYSSNGNVAASLTGLGRGVVALVGPHPEATPDWYRAYRLENPDGIHYDIGFDFINAAMDAAPLPTGTGDTSTSTSTSTSTPGAADPTSSAESSWHASEKGRGRMTLQNPIGLVIQTLRSLWGDIF
;
A
#
# COMPACT_ATOMS: atom_id res chain seq x y z
N MET A 1 18.52 62.88 26.53
CA MET A 1 19.05 61.80 25.65
C MET A 1 17.89 60.97 25.12
N LYS A 2 17.52 61.11 23.84
CA LYS A 2 16.40 60.39 23.22
C LYS A 2 16.92 59.04 22.68
N LYS A 3 16.40 57.92 23.20
CA LYS A 3 16.64 56.56 22.67
C LYS A 3 15.92 56.43 21.32
N LYS A 4 16.67 56.17 20.24
CA LYS A 4 16.13 55.75 18.95
C LYS A 4 15.65 54.31 19.07
N THR A 5 14.35 54.08 18.88
CA THR A 5 13.76 52.75 18.71
C THR A 5 14.13 52.24 17.32
N GLU A 6 15.00 51.24 17.24
CA GLU A 6 15.37 50.60 15.99
C GLU A 6 14.21 49.70 15.53
N LYS A 7 13.44 50.20 14.55
CA LYS A 7 12.42 49.42 13.84
C LYS A 7 13.14 48.33 13.04
N GLN A 8 13.03 47.07 13.46
CA GLN A 8 13.50 45.92 12.67
C GLN A 8 12.91 45.99 11.25
N ARG A 9 13.79 46.00 10.24
CA ARG A 9 13.41 46.07 8.83
C ARG A 9 12.69 44.78 8.43
N PRO A 10 11.58 44.83 7.67
CA PRO A 10 10.76 43.67 7.33
C PRO A 10 11.52 42.55 6.59
N ASN A 11 12.65 42.87 5.95
CA ASN A 11 13.51 41.89 5.30
C ASN A 11 14.32 41.00 6.25
N GLN A 12 14.52 41.40 7.51
CA GLN A 12 15.31 40.62 8.46
C GLN A 12 14.48 39.47 9.04
N LYS A 13 13.20 39.71 9.38
CA LYS A 13 12.24 38.66 9.79
C LYS A 13 12.00 37.60 8.72
N LYS A 14 11.89 38.01 7.44
CA LYS A 14 11.80 37.06 6.31
C LYS A 14 13.07 36.22 6.14
N LYS A 15 14.26 36.80 6.39
CA LYS A 15 15.53 36.07 6.34
C LYS A 15 15.68 35.07 7.49
N THR A 16 15.24 35.41 8.71
CA THR A 16 15.26 34.48 9.85
C THR A 16 14.21 33.37 9.71
N GLN A 17 13.01 33.67 9.22
CA GLN A 17 12.00 32.64 8.91
C GLN A 17 12.46 31.69 7.79
N ASN A 18 13.10 32.23 6.75
CA ASN A 18 13.69 31.39 5.70
C ASN A 18 14.89 30.58 6.21
N ALA A 19 15.70 31.12 7.13
CA ALA A 19 16.81 30.37 7.72
C ALA A 19 16.34 29.25 8.66
N GLU A 20 15.26 29.46 9.44
CA GLU A 20 14.61 28.39 10.22
C GLU A 20 13.99 27.34 9.30
N PHE A 21 13.30 27.74 8.23
CA PHE A 21 12.71 26.83 7.23
C PHE A 21 13.79 26.00 6.51
N LEU A 22 14.93 26.61 6.19
CA LEU A 22 16.06 25.92 5.57
C LEU A 22 16.80 24.99 6.54
N ASN A 23 16.80 25.28 7.85
CA ASN A 23 17.35 24.38 8.87
C ASN A 23 16.43 23.18 9.17
N THR A 24 15.12 23.30 8.94
CA THR A 24 14.17 22.18 8.94
C THR A 24 14.43 21.22 7.76
N LEU A 25 14.92 21.75 6.63
CA LEU A 25 15.25 20.96 5.44
C LEU A 25 16.65 20.30 5.48
N ALA A 26 17.45 20.59 6.50
CA ALA A 26 18.81 20.07 6.67
C ALA A 26 18.92 18.93 7.70
N GLN A 27 17.80 18.46 8.26
CA GLN A 27 17.80 17.29 9.14
C GLN A 27 17.98 16.01 8.31
N PRO A 28 18.74 15.00 8.79
CA PRO A 28 18.78 13.69 8.16
C PRO A 28 17.36 13.14 8.00
N PRO A 29 17.09 12.28 7.00
CA PRO A 29 15.75 11.75 6.75
C PRO A 29 15.20 11.20 8.05
N SER A 30 14.11 11.79 8.53
CA SER A 30 13.38 11.32 9.68
C SER A 30 12.99 9.88 9.39
N TYR A 31 13.60 8.93 10.11
CA TYR A 31 13.23 7.53 10.07
C TYR A 31 11.71 7.43 10.17
N ILE A 32 11.09 6.73 9.21
CA ILE A 32 9.66 6.44 9.25
C ILE A 32 9.46 5.45 10.38
N THR A 33 9.15 5.98 11.56
CA THR A 33 8.58 5.19 12.63
C THR A 33 7.06 5.30 12.48
N VAL A 34 6.29 4.36 13.04
CA VAL A 34 4.86 4.54 13.37
C VAL A 34 4.47 5.95 13.90
N SER A 35 5.43 6.80 14.30
CA SER A 35 5.33 8.21 14.70
C SER A 35 4.57 9.15 13.76
N ASN A 36 4.23 8.80 12.52
CA ASN A 36 3.38 9.66 11.70
C ASN A 36 2.01 9.07 11.35
N LEU A 37 1.61 7.93 11.93
CA LEU A 37 0.23 7.44 11.76
C LEU A 37 -0.78 8.50 12.26
N ASP A 38 -0.54 9.08 13.43
CA ASP A 38 -1.38 10.16 13.97
C ASP A 38 -1.38 11.39 13.06
N GLN A 39 -0.25 11.75 12.48
CA GLN A 39 -0.13 12.92 11.60
C GLN A 39 -0.81 12.67 10.25
N ALA A 40 -0.55 11.53 9.62
CA ALA A 40 -1.20 11.13 8.37
C ALA A 40 -2.72 11.02 8.57
N TYR A 41 -3.15 10.43 9.69
CA TYR A 41 -4.57 10.39 10.02
C TYR A 41 -5.15 11.79 10.25
N LYS A 42 -4.45 12.70 10.95
CA LYS A 42 -4.92 14.10 11.11
C LYS A 42 -5.15 14.80 9.77
N GLU A 43 -4.32 14.53 8.77
CA GLU A 43 -4.44 15.10 7.42
C GLU A 43 -5.59 14.48 6.62
N LEU A 44 -5.88 13.19 6.84
CA LEU A 44 -6.82 12.41 6.03
C LEU A 44 -8.17 12.16 6.69
N GLN A 45 -8.31 12.36 8.01
CA GLN A 45 -9.52 12.01 8.77
C GLN A 45 -10.80 12.66 8.22
N GLN A 46 -10.68 13.86 7.61
CA GLN A 46 -11.81 14.53 6.96
C GLN A 46 -12.41 13.72 5.80
N HIS A 47 -11.62 12.83 5.19
CA HIS A 47 -12.04 11.95 4.09
C HIS A 47 -12.45 10.55 4.58
N GLN A 48 -12.34 10.24 5.87
CA GLN A 48 -12.64 8.91 6.41
C GLN A 48 -14.04 8.43 5.99
N ALA A 49 -15.07 9.27 6.14
CA ALA A 49 -16.43 8.89 5.81
C ALA A 49 -16.58 8.61 4.30
N GLN A 50 -16.02 9.48 3.44
CA GLN A 50 -16.06 9.33 1.99
C GLN A 50 -15.34 8.06 1.53
N LEU A 51 -14.14 7.80 2.07
CA LEU A 51 -13.35 6.60 1.79
C LEU A 51 -14.12 5.34 2.21
N ARG A 52 -14.68 5.34 3.42
CA ARG A 52 -15.45 4.20 3.92
C ARG A 52 -16.68 3.95 3.06
N THR A 53 -17.45 4.98 2.72
CA THR A 53 -18.62 4.88 1.84
C THR A 53 -18.23 4.43 0.43
N PHE A 54 -17.09 4.87 -0.12
CA PHE A 54 -16.59 4.38 -1.40
C PHE A 54 -16.37 2.87 -1.38
N VAL A 55 -15.66 2.36 -0.36
CA VAL A 55 -15.41 0.92 -0.22
C VAL A 55 -16.72 0.17 0.03
N GLU A 56 -17.55 0.61 0.99
CA GLU A 56 -18.85 -0.02 1.28
C GLU A 56 -19.74 -0.18 0.04
N ASN A 57 -19.62 0.74 -0.92
CA ASN A 57 -20.40 0.74 -2.15
C ASN A 57 -19.79 -0.05 -3.33
N GLY A 58 -18.65 -0.71 -3.17
CA GLY A 58 -18.03 -1.46 -4.28
C GLY A 58 -16.56 -1.10 -4.55
N GLY A 59 -16.06 -0.05 -3.91
CA GLY A 59 -14.69 0.38 -4.05
C GLY A 59 -13.68 -0.61 -3.47
N ARG A 60 -12.43 -0.49 -3.93
CA ARG A 60 -11.31 -1.29 -3.43
C ARG A 60 -10.31 -0.37 -2.74
N TYR A 61 -9.95 -0.69 -1.51
CA TYR A 61 -8.89 -0.01 -0.76
C TYR A 61 -7.66 -0.89 -0.74
N LEU A 62 -6.54 -0.39 -1.27
CA LEU A 62 -5.25 -1.09 -1.24
C LEU A 62 -4.31 -0.31 -0.29
N GLY A 63 -4.03 -0.89 0.87
CA GLY A 63 -3.19 -0.31 1.91
C GLY A 63 -1.82 -0.97 1.99
N PHE A 64 -0.78 -0.28 1.52
CA PHE A 64 0.62 -0.68 1.67
C PHE A 64 1.23 0.00 2.89
N CYS A 65 1.90 -0.75 3.77
CA CYS A 65 2.60 -0.24 4.96
C CYS A 65 1.76 0.77 5.78
N LEU A 66 2.03 2.08 5.72
CA LEU A 66 1.23 3.13 6.37
C LEU A 66 -0.26 3.06 5.99
N GLY A 67 -0.57 2.70 4.74
CA GLY A 67 -1.94 2.46 4.29
C GLY A 67 -2.61 1.28 5.00
N ALA A 68 -1.85 0.24 5.38
CA ALA A 68 -2.38 -0.86 6.19
C ALA A 68 -2.69 -0.40 7.62
N PHE A 69 -1.82 0.41 8.23
CA PHE A 69 -2.09 1.03 9.53
C PHE A 69 -3.35 1.92 9.51
N LEU A 70 -3.48 2.77 8.49
CA LEU A 70 -4.63 3.66 8.35
C LEU A 70 -5.96 2.93 8.16
N ALA A 71 -5.98 1.67 7.73
CA ALA A 71 -7.21 0.89 7.64
C ALA A 71 -7.78 0.47 9.01
N GLY A 72 -6.95 0.54 10.06
CA GLY A 72 -7.31 0.22 11.44
C GLY A 72 -8.34 1.17 12.06
N SER A 73 -8.65 0.95 13.33
CA SER A 73 -9.74 1.66 14.02
C SER A 73 -9.31 2.93 14.76
N THR A 74 -8.10 2.96 15.33
CA THR A 74 -7.66 4.06 16.21
C THR A 74 -6.13 4.25 16.20
N PRO A 75 -5.63 5.38 15.67
CA PRO A 75 -6.31 6.19 14.64
C PRO A 75 -6.51 5.36 13.35
N GLY A 76 -7.47 5.75 12.51
CA GLY A 76 -7.65 5.12 11.21
C GLY A 76 -9.07 5.24 10.65
N PHE A 77 -9.24 4.72 9.44
CA PHE A 77 -10.44 4.81 8.65
C PHE A 77 -11.53 3.83 9.07
N ARG A 78 -11.23 2.93 10.04
CA ARG A 78 -12.13 1.88 10.51
C ARG A 78 -12.62 1.01 9.36
N LEU A 79 -11.73 0.57 8.48
CA LEU A 79 -12.10 -0.26 7.32
C LEU A 79 -12.14 -1.75 7.67
N LEU A 80 -11.49 -2.15 8.75
CA LEU A 80 -11.47 -3.53 9.24
C LEU A 80 -12.69 -3.87 10.13
N PRO A 81 -13.05 -5.17 10.26
CA PRO A 81 -14.09 -5.64 11.17
C PRO A 81 -13.84 -5.23 12.63
N PRO A 82 -14.88 -5.14 13.47
CA PRO A 82 -14.71 -4.89 14.90
C PRO A 82 -13.74 -5.89 15.54
N GLY A 83 -12.78 -5.38 16.32
CA GLY A 83 -11.73 -6.19 16.96
C GLY A 83 -10.48 -6.41 16.11
N ALA A 84 -10.56 -6.17 14.79
CA ALA A 84 -9.40 -6.22 13.91
C ALA A 84 -8.67 -4.86 13.83
N ASN A 85 -7.35 -4.90 13.69
CA ASN A 85 -6.51 -3.70 13.61
C ASN A 85 -5.20 -3.97 12.88
N ALA A 86 -4.38 -2.93 12.69
CA ALA A 86 -3.03 -3.02 12.16
C ALA A 86 -2.00 -2.51 13.19
N THR A 87 -1.00 -3.32 13.51
CA THR A 87 0.02 -3.02 14.54
C THR A 87 1.44 -3.29 14.03
N PRO A 88 2.49 -2.64 14.56
CA PRO A 88 3.84 -2.83 14.00
C PRO A 88 4.37 -4.25 14.21
N GLU A 89 4.81 -4.93 13.14
CA GLU A 89 5.37 -6.29 13.21
C GLU A 89 6.58 -6.36 14.14
N ARG A 90 7.42 -5.33 14.15
CA ARG A 90 8.61 -5.30 15.02
C ARG A 90 8.33 -5.33 16.52
N LYS A 91 7.08 -5.08 16.93
CA LYS A 91 6.62 -5.15 18.31
C LYS A 91 5.94 -6.48 18.64
N ALA A 92 5.72 -7.33 17.64
CA ALA A 92 5.13 -8.63 17.83
C ALA A 92 6.10 -9.58 18.51
N GLN A 93 5.52 -10.59 19.18
CA GLN A 93 6.30 -11.69 19.71
C GLN A 93 6.95 -12.47 18.55
N ASP A 94 8.21 -12.88 18.74
CA ASP A 94 8.99 -13.66 17.77
C ASP A 94 9.14 -12.99 16.38
N ALA A 95 9.08 -11.66 16.34
CA ALA A 95 9.31 -10.89 15.13
C ALA A 95 10.74 -11.04 14.60
N GLN A 96 10.89 -11.25 13.30
CA GLN A 96 12.20 -11.37 12.64
C GLN A 96 13.00 -10.06 12.73
N VAL A 97 12.32 -8.92 12.62
CA VAL A 97 12.89 -7.58 12.61
C VAL A 97 12.36 -6.85 13.84
N THR A 98 13.23 -6.29 14.67
CA THR A 98 12.83 -5.54 15.89
C THR A 98 13.12 -4.04 15.80
N GLY A 99 13.94 -3.64 14.83
CA GLY A 99 14.28 -2.24 14.54
C GLY A 99 13.30 -1.54 13.59
N GLN A 100 13.58 -0.28 13.29
CA GLN A 100 12.78 0.60 12.42
C GLN A 100 13.49 0.94 11.10
N GLU A 101 14.74 0.52 10.99
CA GLU A 101 15.54 0.64 9.79
C GLU A 101 14.91 -0.11 8.62
N ASP A 102 15.07 0.47 7.44
CA ASP A 102 14.81 -0.20 6.18
C ASP A 102 15.65 -1.48 6.09
N THR A 103 14.95 -2.60 5.90
CA THR A 103 15.56 -3.93 5.91
C THR A 103 14.75 -4.88 5.03
N MET A 104 14.98 -6.18 5.17
CA MET A 104 14.21 -7.22 4.50
C MET A 104 13.57 -8.14 5.52
N ILE A 105 12.41 -8.68 5.19
CA ILE A 105 11.67 -9.64 6.02
C ILE A 105 11.20 -10.82 5.18
N GLN A 106 11.06 -11.98 5.81
CA GLN A 106 10.55 -13.18 5.14
C GLN A 106 9.04 -13.31 5.33
N VAL A 107 8.37 -13.69 4.25
CA VAL A 107 6.94 -13.92 4.20
C VAL A 107 6.65 -15.26 3.53
N ASP A 108 5.72 -16.02 4.11
CA ASP A 108 5.07 -17.15 3.47
C ASP A 108 3.84 -16.61 2.74
N TRP A 109 3.81 -16.72 1.42
CA TRP A 109 2.79 -16.13 0.56
C TRP A 109 1.96 -17.19 -0.15
N THR A 110 0.65 -17.20 0.07
CA THR A 110 -0.31 -18.04 -0.64
C THR A 110 -0.89 -17.29 -1.82
N PHE A 111 -0.52 -17.70 -3.03
CA PHE A 111 -0.96 -17.07 -4.27
C PHE A 111 -2.46 -17.25 -4.47
N ARG A 112 -3.16 -16.19 -4.88
CA ARG A 112 -4.60 -16.23 -5.20
C ARG A 112 -4.85 -16.30 -6.70
N SER A 113 -4.06 -15.57 -7.45
CA SER A 113 -4.05 -15.59 -8.90
C SER A 113 -3.07 -16.66 -9.37
N SER A 114 -3.39 -17.34 -10.46
CA SER A 114 -2.40 -18.09 -11.24
C SER A 114 -1.57 -17.11 -12.08
N SER A 115 -1.16 -15.99 -11.48
CA SER A 115 -0.50 -14.91 -12.19
C SER A 115 0.81 -15.44 -12.75
N ARG A 116 0.82 -15.65 -14.07
CA ARG A 116 2.05 -15.76 -14.83
C ARG A 116 2.70 -14.39 -14.76
N GLY A 117 3.54 -14.17 -13.76
CA GLY A 117 4.52 -13.10 -13.81
C GLY A 117 5.29 -13.20 -15.14
N THR A 118 5.77 -12.06 -15.63
CA THR A 118 6.68 -12.00 -16.78
C THR A 118 7.77 -13.08 -16.67
N SER A 119 8.24 -13.60 -17.81
CA SER A 119 9.04 -14.84 -18.03
C SER A 119 10.20 -15.22 -17.07
N ASN A 120 10.50 -14.44 -16.03
CA ASN A 120 11.48 -14.72 -14.98
C ASN A 120 10.87 -14.99 -13.59
N SER A 121 9.55 -15.00 -13.43
CA SER A 121 8.88 -15.26 -12.15
C SER A 121 8.83 -16.77 -11.87
N GLN A 122 9.34 -17.19 -10.70
CA GLN A 122 8.89 -18.44 -10.07
C GLN A 122 7.43 -18.24 -9.66
N THR A 123 6.51 -18.55 -10.56
CA THR A 123 5.07 -18.39 -10.36
C THR A 123 4.55 -19.49 -9.46
N GLY A 124 3.92 -19.13 -8.34
CA GLY A 124 3.07 -20.06 -7.61
C GLY A 124 1.76 -20.29 -8.37
N GLY A 125 1.27 -21.53 -8.40
CA GLY A 125 -0.10 -21.80 -8.81
C GLY A 125 -1.11 -21.15 -7.84
N ALA A 126 -2.33 -20.88 -8.30
CA ALA A 126 -3.39 -20.42 -7.39
C ALA A 126 -3.58 -21.44 -6.25
N GLY A 127 -3.52 -20.97 -5.01
CA GLY A 127 -3.56 -21.80 -3.80
C GLY A 127 -2.20 -22.33 -3.33
N GLU A 128 -1.13 -22.16 -4.10
CA GLU A 128 0.22 -22.55 -3.70
C GLU A 128 0.83 -21.53 -2.72
N THR A 129 1.51 -22.03 -1.69
CA THR A 129 2.25 -21.19 -0.73
C THR A 129 3.74 -21.22 -1.04
N ALA A 130 4.30 -20.08 -1.44
CA ALA A 130 5.74 -19.88 -1.50
C ALA A 130 6.25 -19.48 -0.10
N ALA A 131 7.07 -20.34 0.50
CA ALA A 131 7.62 -20.10 1.83
C ALA A 131 8.83 -19.16 1.79
N ARG A 132 8.99 -18.37 2.86
CA ARG A 132 10.20 -17.62 3.22
C ARG A 132 10.72 -16.65 2.15
N ARG A 133 9.83 -16.10 1.32
CA ARG A 133 10.17 -15.12 0.28
C ARG A 133 10.61 -13.81 0.92
N TRP A 134 11.74 -13.27 0.46
CA TRP A 134 12.26 -12.00 0.95
C TRP A 134 11.56 -10.81 0.30
N LEU A 135 11.01 -9.91 1.13
CA LEU A 135 10.47 -8.62 0.71
C LEU A 135 11.15 -7.47 1.44
N TYR A 136 11.14 -6.28 0.83
CA TYR A 136 11.55 -5.05 1.49
C TYR A 136 10.62 -4.72 2.66
N PHE A 137 11.17 -4.23 3.77
CA PHE A 137 10.44 -3.95 4.99
C PHE A 137 10.87 -2.62 5.63
N GLN A 138 9.90 -1.77 5.95
CA GLN A 138 10.08 -0.46 6.58
C GLN A 138 9.02 -0.29 7.68
N ASP A 139 9.26 -0.87 8.86
CA ASP A 139 8.33 -0.83 10.01
C ASP A 139 6.88 -1.27 9.65
N GLY A 140 6.75 -2.30 8.83
CA GLY A 140 5.48 -2.75 8.25
C GLY A 140 4.46 -3.29 9.27
N ALA A 141 3.19 -3.30 8.87
CA ALA A 141 2.07 -3.70 9.70
C ALA A 141 1.88 -5.23 9.80
N VAL A 142 1.32 -5.67 10.92
CA VAL A 142 0.61 -6.94 11.12
C VAL A 142 -0.87 -6.64 11.17
N ILE A 143 -1.67 -7.44 10.48
CA ILE A 143 -3.12 -7.37 10.59
C ILE A 143 -3.56 -8.33 11.71
N THR A 144 -4.14 -7.80 12.77
CA THR A 144 -4.52 -8.52 13.98
C THR A 144 -6.03 -8.59 14.11
N GLY A 145 -6.53 -9.53 14.93
CA GLY A 145 -7.95 -9.62 15.30
C GLY A 145 -8.91 -9.99 14.17
N LEU A 146 -8.40 -10.46 13.03
CA LEU A 146 -9.22 -10.96 11.94
C LEU A 146 -10.02 -12.22 12.37
N PRO A 147 -11.32 -12.31 12.06
CA PRO A 147 -12.11 -13.52 12.28
C PRO A 147 -11.53 -14.69 11.47
N ARG A 148 -11.46 -15.89 12.07
CA ARG A 148 -10.84 -17.06 11.41
C ARG A 148 -11.72 -17.74 10.36
N ASP A 149 -13.04 -17.54 10.41
CA ASP A 149 -13.99 -18.32 9.59
C ASP A 149 -15.25 -17.51 9.20
N ASP A 150 -15.12 -16.21 8.92
CA ASP A 150 -16.27 -15.35 8.56
C ASP A 150 -16.67 -15.44 7.07
N GLY A 151 -15.92 -16.18 6.25
CA GLY A 151 -16.11 -16.25 4.79
C GLY A 151 -15.84 -14.92 4.06
N ASN A 152 -15.40 -13.90 4.78
CA ASN A 152 -15.23 -12.52 4.30
C ASN A 152 -13.75 -12.07 4.36
N THR A 153 -12.92 -12.81 5.07
CA THR A 153 -11.49 -12.56 5.22
C THR A 153 -10.67 -13.64 4.53
N THR A 154 -9.56 -13.25 3.90
CA THR A 154 -8.54 -14.18 3.41
C THR A 154 -7.16 -13.66 3.72
N VAL A 155 -6.32 -14.52 4.26
CA VAL A 155 -4.89 -14.26 4.46
C VAL A 155 -4.13 -14.64 3.20
N LEU A 156 -3.34 -13.70 2.67
CA LEU A 156 -2.47 -13.90 1.53
C LEU A 156 -1.02 -14.14 1.96
N GLY A 157 -0.58 -13.46 3.02
CA GLY A 157 0.81 -13.51 3.47
C GLY A 157 0.91 -13.62 4.98
N ARG A 158 1.89 -14.39 5.45
CA ARG A 158 2.25 -14.47 6.87
C ARG A 158 3.74 -14.22 7.05
N TYR A 159 4.12 -13.43 8.05
CA TYR A 159 5.53 -13.30 8.42
C TYR A 159 6.08 -14.67 8.82
N SER A 160 7.13 -15.13 8.15
CA SER A 160 7.58 -16.53 8.28
C SER A 160 8.11 -16.87 9.68
N SER A 161 8.52 -15.88 10.48
CA SER A 161 9.10 -16.13 11.81
C SER A 161 8.05 -16.45 12.88
N ASN A 162 6.85 -15.87 12.79
CA ASN A 162 5.82 -15.94 13.84
C ASN A 162 4.42 -16.29 13.30
N GLY A 163 4.24 -16.39 11.99
CA GLY A 163 2.96 -16.71 11.36
C GLY A 163 1.92 -15.57 11.43
N ASN A 164 2.31 -14.38 11.89
CA ASN A 164 1.44 -13.20 11.93
C ASN A 164 0.99 -12.80 10.53
N VAL A 165 -0.22 -12.24 10.40
CA VAL A 165 -0.79 -11.88 9.10
C VAL A 165 -0.06 -10.64 8.56
N ALA A 166 0.73 -10.84 7.52
CA ALA A 166 1.44 -9.78 6.80
C ALA A 166 0.59 -9.18 5.67
N ALA A 167 -0.34 -9.95 5.12
CA ALA A 167 -1.26 -9.47 4.09
C ALA A 167 -2.61 -10.17 4.13
N SER A 168 -3.68 -9.41 3.89
CA SER A 168 -5.05 -9.92 3.89
C SER A 168 -5.96 -9.19 2.90
N LEU A 169 -7.02 -9.88 2.51
CA LEU A 169 -8.22 -9.31 1.88
C LEU A 169 -9.37 -9.43 2.87
N THR A 170 -10.13 -8.36 3.06
CA THR A 170 -11.33 -8.37 3.90
C THR A 170 -12.44 -7.60 3.21
N GLY A 171 -13.63 -8.17 3.08
CA GLY A 171 -14.76 -7.45 2.50
C GLY A 171 -15.32 -6.40 3.47
N LEU A 172 -15.80 -5.30 2.90
CA LEU A 172 -16.50 -4.24 3.62
C LEU A 172 -17.68 -3.77 2.76
N GLY A 173 -18.91 -4.07 3.19
CA GLY A 173 -20.10 -3.87 2.37
C GLY A 173 -19.96 -4.66 1.07
N ARG A 174 -20.05 -3.96 -0.08
CA ARG A 174 -19.81 -4.52 -1.42
C ARG A 174 -18.37 -4.31 -1.91
N GLY A 175 -17.46 -3.81 -1.10
CA GLY A 175 -16.06 -3.57 -1.49
C GLY A 175 -15.07 -4.50 -0.82
N VAL A 176 -13.80 -4.24 -1.09
CA VAL A 176 -12.67 -5.02 -0.58
C VAL A 176 -11.61 -4.10 0.01
N VAL A 177 -11.08 -4.51 1.16
CA VAL A 177 -9.94 -3.90 1.86
C VAL A 177 -8.78 -4.89 1.74
N ALA A 178 -7.80 -4.56 0.90
CA ALA A 178 -6.59 -5.33 0.68
C ALA A 178 -5.43 -4.65 1.39
N LEU A 179 -4.81 -5.32 2.36
CA LEU A 179 -3.72 -4.76 3.18
C LEU A 179 -2.46 -5.60 3.03
N VAL A 180 -1.30 -4.93 2.98
CA VAL A 180 0.01 -5.57 3.01
C VAL A 180 0.97 -4.73 3.86
N GLY A 181 1.64 -5.38 4.80
CA GLY A 181 2.63 -4.79 5.70
C GLY A 181 3.98 -4.49 5.02
N PRO A 182 4.66 -5.50 4.43
CA PRO A 182 5.91 -5.29 3.68
C PRO A 182 5.65 -4.60 2.33
N HIS A 183 6.73 -4.33 1.58
CA HIS A 183 6.69 -3.60 0.31
C HIS A 183 7.02 -4.50 -0.89
N PRO A 184 6.06 -5.29 -1.41
CA PRO A 184 6.26 -6.07 -2.64
C PRO A 184 6.38 -5.19 -3.90
N GLU A 185 6.11 -3.89 -3.81
CA GLU A 185 6.30 -2.89 -4.86
C GLU A 185 7.71 -2.30 -4.88
N ALA A 186 8.57 -2.63 -3.91
CA ALA A 186 9.87 -2.00 -3.76
C ALA A 186 10.75 -2.18 -5.01
N THR A 187 11.15 -1.05 -5.59
CA THR A 187 12.04 -1.03 -6.76
C THR A 187 13.49 -1.27 -6.37
N PRO A 188 14.40 -1.59 -7.31
CA PRO A 188 15.81 -1.80 -6.99
C PRO A 188 16.49 -0.58 -6.35
N ASP A 189 15.97 0.64 -6.57
CA ASP A 189 16.48 1.86 -5.93
C ASP A 189 16.29 1.87 -4.42
N TRP A 190 15.19 1.29 -3.92
CA TRP A 190 14.93 1.22 -2.48
C TRP A 190 15.97 0.34 -1.78
N TYR A 191 16.23 -0.84 -2.34
CA TYR A 191 17.28 -1.74 -1.87
C TYR A 191 18.66 -1.08 -1.91
N ARG A 192 19.01 -0.41 -3.02
CA ARG A 192 20.29 0.30 -3.17
C ARG A 192 20.48 1.42 -2.16
N ALA A 193 19.43 2.17 -1.84
CA ALA A 193 19.50 3.30 -0.91
C ALA A 193 20.01 2.87 0.48
N TYR A 194 19.70 1.64 0.89
CA TYR A 194 20.08 1.08 2.19
C TYR A 194 21.08 -0.08 2.11
N ARG A 195 21.68 -0.29 0.92
CA ARG A 195 22.66 -1.36 0.67
C ARG A 195 22.13 -2.76 1.04
N LEU A 196 20.84 -2.98 0.77
CA LEU A 196 20.18 -4.26 0.96
C LEU A 196 20.31 -5.08 -0.31
N GLU A 197 20.58 -6.38 -0.16
CA GLU A 197 20.66 -7.33 -1.27
C GLU A 197 19.66 -8.45 -1.03
N ASN A 198 18.63 -8.55 -1.88
CA ASN A 198 17.68 -9.66 -1.82
C ASN A 198 18.39 -10.94 -2.31
N PRO A 199 18.59 -11.96 -1.46
CA PRO A 199 19.36 -13.16 -1.84
C PRO A 199 18.69 -13.98 -2.94
N ASP A 200 17.38 -13.82 -3.14
CA ASP A 200 16.62 -14.52 -4.20
C ASP A 200 16.51 -13.68 -5.47
N GLY A 201 17.01 -12.44 -5.46
CA GLY A 201 16.69 -11.42 -6.47
C GLY A 201 15.37 -10.71 -6.17
N ILE A 202 15.17 -9.54 -6.78
CA ILE A 202 13.92 -8.77 -6.62
C ILE A 202 12.87 -9.33 -7.58
N HIS A 203 11.76 -9.82 -7.02
CA HIS A 203 10.62 -10.38 -7.75
C HIS A 203 9.36 -9.57 -7.44
N TYR A 204 8.51 -9.39 -8.46
CA TYR A 204 7.26 -8.62 -8.35
C TYR A 204 6.00 -9.49 -8.37
N ASP A 205 6.17 -10.81 -8.41
CA ASP A 205 5.08 -11.80 -8.44
C ASP A 205 4.12 -11.64 -7.26
N ILE A 206 4.62 -11.43 -6.05
CA ILE A 206 3.79 -11.17 -4.86
C ILE A 206 3.01 -9.86 -5.00
N GLY A 207 3.63 -8.81 -5.54
CA GLY A 207 2.97 -7.50 -5.73
C GLY A 207 1.85 -7.57 -6.77
N PHE A 208 2.11 -8.24 -7.90
CA PHE A 208 1.10 -8.50 -8.93
C PHE A 208 -0.02 -9.39 -8.42
N ASP A 209 0.30 -10.48 -7.69
CA ASP A 209 -0.71 -11.34 -7.09
C ASP A 209 -1.58 -10.58 -6.10
N PHE A 210 -0.99 -9.75 -5.22
CA PHE A 210 -1.74 -8.93 -4.27
C PHE A 210 -2.73 -7.99 -4.96
N ILE A 211 -2.29 -7.28 -6.01
CA ILE A 211 -3.16 -6.38 -6.77
C ILE A 211 -4.25 -7.17 -7.50
N ASN A 212 -3.91 -8.24 -8.20
CA ASN A 212 -4.88 -9.06 -8.92
C ASN A 212 -5.89 -9.69 -7.97
N ALA A 213 -5.44 -10.24 -6.84
CA ALA A 213 -6.31 -10.80 -5.81
C ALA A 213 -7.26 -9.74 -5.24
N ALA A 214 -6.78 -8.51 -5.03
CA ALA A 214 -7.61 -7.40 -4.61
C ALA A 214 -8.64 -7.00 -5.68
N MET A 215 -8.30 -7.08 -6.97
CA MET A 215 -9.18 -6.72 -8.10
C MET A 215 -10.16 -7.82 -8.50
N ASP A 216 -9.80 -9.08 -8.31
CA ASP A 216 -10.59 -10.26 -8.66
C ASP A 216 -11.48 -10.74 -7.51
N ALA A 217 -11.18 -10.31 -6.27
CA ALA A 217 -12.00 -10.63 -5.12
C ALA A 217 -13.45 -10.21 -5.38
N ALA A 218 -14.33 -11.23 -5.45
CA ALA A 218 -15.75 -11.05 -5.57
C ALA A 218 -16.27 -10.31 -4.33
N PRO A 219 -16.97 -9.19 -4.50
CA PRO A 219 -17.63 -8.56 -3.37
C PRO A 219 -18.78 -9.45 -2.90
N LEU A 220 -18.94 -9.60 -1.58
CA LEU A 220 -19.99 -10.44 -1.03
C LEU A 220 -21.38 -9.93 -1.46
N PRO A 221 -22.31 -10.82 -1.85
CA PRO A 221 -23.72 -10.48 -1.90
C PRO A 221 -24.20 -10.22 -0.47
N THR A 222 -24.73 -9.04 -0.21
CA THR A 222 -25.40 -8.77 1.07
C THR A 222 -26.74 -9.50 1.08
N GLY A 223 -26.88 -10.62 1.81
CA GLY A 223 -28.19 -11.03 2.33
C GLY A 223 -28.64 -9.95 3.32
N THR A 224 -29.82 -9.34 3.22
CA THR A 224 -31.14 -9.94 3.15
C THR A 224 -32.08 -9.19 2.19
N GLY A 225 -32.69 -9.92 1.27
CA GLY A 225 -33.87 -9.50 0.53
C GLY A 225 -34.65 -10.75 0.17
N ASP A 226 -35.65 -11.10 0.99
CA ASP A 226 -36.68 -12.06 0.62
C ASP A 226 -37.25 -11.66 -0.74
N THR A 227 -37.05 -12.50 -1.76
CA THR A 227 -38.04 -12.69 -2.82
C THR A 227 -37.86 -14.09 -3.37
N SER A 228 -38.61 -15.04 -2.80
CA SER A 228 -39.17 -16.12 -3.61
C SER A 228 -39.82 -15.51 -4.85
N THR A 229 -39.43 -15.92 -6.06
CA THR A 229 -40.32 -16.14 -7.22
C THR A 229 -39.51 -16.74 -8.39
N SER A 230 -39.73 -18.04 -8.57
CA SER A 230 -40.00 -18.73 -9.85
C SER A 230 -38.96 -18.74 -10.97
N THR A 231 -38.45 -19.97 -11.16
CA THR A 231 -37.98 -20.58 -12.40
C THR A 231 -38.71 -20.06 -13.65
N SER A 232 -37.95 -19.50 -14.60
CA SER A 232 -38.35 -19.51 -16.01
C SER A 232 -37.15 -19.88 -16.87
N THR A 233 -37.31 -21.00 -17.55
CA THR A 233 -36.40 -21.58 -18.53
C THR A 233 -36.36 -20.69 -19.77
N SER A 234 -35.17 -20.35 -20.27
CA SER A 234 -35.01 -20.02 -21.68
C SER A 234 -33.64 -20.47 -22.20
N THR A 235 -33.71 -21.16 -23.32
CA THR A 235 -32.61 -21.80 -24.04
C THR A 235 -32.30 -20.95 -25.26
N SER A 236 -31.03 -20.57 -25.47
CA SER A 236 -30.47 -20.31 -26.81
C SER A 236 -28.95 -20.15 -26.76
N THR A 237 -28.26 -20.87 -27.65
CA THR A 237 -26.81 -20.95 -27.88
C THR A 237 -26.39 -19.97 -29.03
N PRO A 238 -25.14 -19.98 -29.55
CA PRO A 238 -24.07 -18.99 -29.30
C PRO A 238 -23.74 -18.07 -30.49
N GLY A 239 -22.97 -17.01 -30.24
CA GLY A 239 -22.37 -16.18 -31.30
C GLY A 239 -21.12 -15.45 -30.80
N ALA A 240 -19.95 -15.92 -31.26
CA ALA A 240 -18.64 -15.35 -31.00
C ALA A 240 -18.37 -14.10 -31.83
N ALA A 241 -17.58 -13.17 -31.28
CA ALA A 241 -16.71 -12.27 -32.05
C ALA A 241 -15.54 -11.81 -31.16
N ASP A 242 -14.32 -12.18 -31.55
CA ASP A 242 -13.05 -11.58 -31.12
C ASP A 242 -12.95 -10.11 -31.54
N PRO A 243 -12.05 -9.34 -30.91
CA PRO A 243 -11.09 -8.63 -31.74
C PRO A 243 -9.63 -8.80 -31.29
N THR A 244 -8.89 -9.35 -32.24
CA THR A 244 -7.47 -9.23 -32.62
C THR A 244 -6.61 -8.06 -32.06
N SER A 245 -5.37 -8.45 -31.77
CA SER A 245 -4.06 -7.83 -32.10
C SER A 245 -3.57 -6.57 -31.37
N SER A 246 -2.64 -6.81 -30.46
CA SER A 246 -1.25 -6.28 -30.45
C SER A 246 -0.93 -5.07 -31.34
N ALA A 247 -0.58 -3.97 -30.69
CA ALA A 247 0.42 -3.03 -31.21
C ALA A 247 1.37 -2.67 -30.06
N GLU A 248 2.57 -3.21 -30.16
CA GLU A 248 3.74 -2.86 -29.35
C GLU A 248 4.15 -1.42 -29.65
N SER A 249 4.43 -0.63 -28.62
CA SER A 249 5.16 0.64 -28.77
C SER A 249 6.47 0.54 -28.00
N SER A 250 7.50 0.23 -28.79
CA SER A 250 8.94 0.31 -28.55
C SER A 250 9.39 1.62 -27.91
N TRP A 251 10.14 1.55 -26.81
CA TRP A 251 10.91 2.68 -26.28
C TRP A 251 12.40 2.47 -26.53
N HIS A 252 12.95 3.32 -27.41
CA HIS A 252 14.38 3.44 -27.65
C HIS A 252 15.08 4.18 -26.50
N ALA A 253 16.22 3.63 -26.07
CA ALA A 253 17.18 4.28 -25.20
C ALA A 253 18.05 5.29 -25.99
N SER A 254 18.29 6.46 -25.41
CA SER A 254 19.38 7.37 -25.80
C SER A 254 19.84 8.23 -24.63
N GLU A 255 20.98 7.82 -24.06
CA GLU A 255 22.14 8.56 -23.53
C GLU A 255 22.06 9.92 -22.80
N LYS A 256 22.80 9.92 -21.66
CA LYS A 256 23.77 10.92 -21.13
C LYS A 256 23.28 12.24 -20.51
N GLY A 257 23.55 12.35 -19.20
CA GLY A 257 23.73 13.62 -18.50
C GLY A 257 24.21 13.44 -17.06
N ARG A 258 25.49 13.70 -16.79
CA ARG A 258 26.04 13.83 -15.42
C ARG A 258 25.42 15.07 -14.76
N GLY A 259 24.72 14.88 -13.65
CA GLY A 259 24.28 15.95 -12.77
C GLY A 259 23.93 15.40 -11.39
N ARG A 260 24.51 15.97 -10.33
CA ARG A 260 24.13 15.71 -8.93
C ARG A 260 22.62 15.90 -8.78
N MET A 261 21.87 14.80 -8.69
CA MET A 261 20.46 14.85 -8.29
C MET A 261 20.39 14.74 -6.77
N THR A 262 20.03 15.84 -6.13
CA THR A 262 19.36 15.80 -4.83
C THR A 262 18.07 14.98 -5.03
N LEU A 263 18.07 13.74 -4.54
CA LEU A 263 16.91 12.85 -4.58
C LEU A 263 15.81 13.44 -3.69
N GLN A 264 14.85 14.10 -4.32
CA GLN A 264 13.58 14.40 -3.70
C GLN A 264 12.85 13.08 -3.42
N ASN A 265 12.28 13.02 -2.22
CA ASN A 265 11.54 11.91 -1.65
C ASN A 265 10.61 11.22 -2.67
N PRO A 266 10.80 9.93 -3.01
CA PRO A 266 9.99 9.22 -4.01
C PRO A 266 8.50 9.11 -3.61
N ILE A 267 8.17 9.22 -2.32
CA ILE A 267 6.77 9.28 -1.83
C ILE A 267 6.07 10.58 -2.25
N GLY A 268 6.81 11.70 -2.34
CA GLY A 268 6.27 12.99 -2.76
C GLY A 268 5.88 13.03 -4.24
N LEU A 269 6.57 12.25 -5.08
CA LEU A 269 6.30 12.19 -6.52
C LEU A 269 4.95 11.51 -6.81
N VAL A 270 4.58 10.48 -6.03
CA VAL A 270 3.29 9.78 -6.18
C VAL A 270 2.12 10.73 -5.87
N ILE A 271 2.25 11.57 -4.84
CA ILE A 271 1.22 12.53 -4.43
C ILE A 271 1.09 13.70 -5.44
N GLN A 272 2.22 14.19 -5.99
CA GLN A 272 2.19 15.26 -7.01
C GLN A 272 1.63 14.77 -8.35
N THR A 273 1.93 13.54 -8.75
CA THR A 273 1.45 12.99 -10.03
C THR A 273 -0.07 12.76 -9.99
N LEU A 274 -0.61 12.34 -8.84
CA LEU A 274 -2.06 12.18 -8.62
C LEU A 274 -2.83 13.51 -8.61
N ARG A 275 -2.20 14.63 -8.24
CA ARG A 275 -2.80 15.97 -8.34
C ARG A 275 -2.92 16.49 -9.77
N SER A 276 -2.01 16.09 -10.67
CA SER A 276 -2.02 16.55 -12.07
C SER A 276 -3.05 15.82 -12.96
N LEU A 277 -3.52 14.65 -12.53
CA LEU A 277 -4.43 13.80 -13.30
C LEU A 277 -5.92 13.98 -12.95
N TRP A 278 -6.24 14.72 -11.89
CA TRP A 278 -7.61 14.94 -11.40
C TRP A 278 -8.00 16.43 -11.33
N GLY A 279 -7.29 17.29 -12.06
CA GLY A 279 -7.55 18.74 -12.13
C GLY A 279 -8.54 19.17 -13.21
N ASP A 280 -8.87 18.30 -14.19
CA ASP A 280 -9.63 18.69 -15.40
C ASP A 280 -11.01 18.02 -15.54
N ILE A 281 -11.60 17.55 -14.45
CA ILE A 281 -13.03 17.17 -14.43
C ILE A 281 -13.66 17.69 -13.14
N PHE A 282 -13.89 19.00 -13.08
CA PHE A 282 -15.06 19.71 -12.55
C PHE A 282 -14.89 21.22 -12.81
#